data_AF-A0A7I4D4W7-F1
#
_entry.id   AF-A0A7I4D4W7-F1
#
_cell.length_a   1.000
_cell.length_b   1.000
_cell.length_c   1.000
_cell.angle_alpha   90.00
_cell.angle_beta   90.00
_cell.angle_gamma   90.00
#
_symmetry.space_group_name_H-M   'P 1'
#
loop_
_entity.id
_entity.type
_entity.pdbx_description
1 polymer ?
#
loop_
_entity_poly.entity_id
_entity_poly.type
_entity_poly.pdbx_seq_one_letter_code
_entity_poly.pdbx_strand_id
1 'polypeptide(L)' 'MENHSIILHCNNRKHPTGCLVGCLLKVQYWLLTSIFDKYRRFARAKVRMPDQQFIEQFGVPPLRQARMT' A
#
# COMPACT_ATOMS: atom_id res chain seq x y z
N MET A 1 4.62 -15.67 12.70
CA MET A 1 4.18 -14.80 11.59
C MET A 1 4.15 -15.66 10.35
N GLU A 2 2.97 -16.16 9.97
CA GLU A 2 2.81 -16.96 8.77
C GLU A 2 2.79 -16.02 7.56
N ASN A 3 3.73 -16.23 6.64
CA ASN A 3 3.82 -15.45 5.42
C ASN A 3 2.70 -15.91 4.46
N HIS A 4 1.52 -15.32 4.59
CA HIS A 4 0.41 -15.57 3.66
C HIS A 4 0.73 -14.86 2.34
N SER A 5 1.27 -15.61 1.38
CA SER A 5 1.57 -15.12 0.04
C SER A 5 0.28 -14.84 -0.72
N ILE A 6 -0.24 -13.62 -0.62
CA ILE A 6 -1.40 -13.17 -1.39
C ILE A 6 -0.92 -12.69 -2.76
N ILE A 7 -1.34 -13.39 -3.84
CA ILE A 7 -1.06 -12.98 -5.22
C ILE A 7 -2.17 -12.06 -5.70
N LEU A 8 -1.89 -10.76 -5.76
CA LEU A 8 -2.80 -9.76 -6.30
C LEU A 8 -2.43 -9.44 -7.76
N HIS A 9 -3.27 -9.83 -8.72
CA HIS A 9 -3.05 -9.59 -10.15
C HIS A 9 -4.20 -8.76 -10.76
N CYS A 10 -3.85 -7.76 -11.57
CA CYS A 10 -4.79 -7.06 -12.46
C CYS A 10 -4.33 -7.22 -13.92
N ASN A 11 -5.26 -7.19 -14.88
CA ASN A 11 -4.97 -7.37 -16.32
C ASN A 11 -3.86 -6.44 -16.87
N ASN A 12 -3.64 -5.25 -16.29
CA ASN A 12 -2.55 -4.33 -16.66
C ASN A 12 -1.46 -4.14 -15.58
N ARG A 13 -1.42 -5.05 -14.58
CA ARG A 13 -0.36 -5.33 -13.59
C ARG A 13 0.25 -4.17 -12.78
N LYS A 14 -0.23 -2.92 -12.86
CA LYS A 14 0.55 -1.80 -12.28
C LYS A 14 -0.24 -0.81 -11.42
N HIS A 15 -1.40 -0.33 -11.85
CA HIS A 15 -2.05 0.77 -11.13
C HIS A 15 -2.97 0.28 -9.99
N PRO A 16 -3.97 -0.59 -10.23
CA PRO A 16 -4.87 -1.02 -9.16
C PRO A 16 -4.15 -1.84 -8.10
N THR A 17 -3.20 -2.68 -8.53
CA THR A 17 -2.35 -3.50 -7.66
C THR A 17 -1.41 -2.63 -6.82
N GLY A 18 -0.78 -1.61 -7.41
CA GLY A 18 0.14 -0.72 -6.70
C GLY A 18 -0.57 0.14 -5.65
N CYS A 19 -1.73 0.69 -5.99
CA CYS A 19 -2.56 1.44 -5.04
C CYS A 19 -3.07 0.55 -3.91
N LEU A 20 -3.54 -0.67 -4.21
CA LEU A 20 -4.05 -1.58 -3.18
C LEU A 20 -2.95 -2.02 -2.20
N VAL A 21 -1.75 -2.34 -2.72
CA VAL A 21 -0.59 -2.64 -1.86
C VAL A 21 -0.19 -1.43 -1.02
N GLY A 22 -0.25 -0.22 -1.60
CA GLY A 22 -0.03 1.02 -0.85
C GLY A 22 -1.01 1.23 0.30
N CYS A 23 -2.30 0.99 0.05
CA CYS A 23 -3.35 1.07 1.07
C CYS A 23 -3.19 -0.01 2.16
N LEU A 24 -2.84 -1.24 1.78
CA LEU A 24 -2.55 -2.34 2.72
C LEU A 24 -1.41 -1.98 3.68
N LEU A 25 -0.30 -1.45 3.15
CA LEU A 25 0.84 -1.02 3.97
C LEU A 25 0.45 0.14 4.90
N LYS A 26 -0.46 1.01 4.47
CA LYS A 26 -1.00 2.09 5.29
C LYS A 26 -1.84 1.56 6.46
N VAL A 27 -2.64 0.51 6.23
CA VAL A 27 -3.38 -0.20 7.30
C VAL A 27 -2.44 -0.93 8.26
N GLN A 28 -1.26 -1.33 7.78
CA GLN A 28 -0.17 -1.82 8.63
C GLN A 28 0.63 -0.69 9.30
N TYR A 29 0.21 0.57 9.16
CA TYR A 29 0.82 1.77 9.75
C TYR A 29 2.29 1.99 9.35
N TRP A 30 2.65 1.66 8.11
CA TRP A 30 3.94 2.02 7.55
C TRP A 30 4.03 3.53 7.27
N LEU A 31 5.26 4.07 7.31
CA LEU A 31 5.53 5.44 6.92
C LEU A 31 5.17 5.67 5.45
N LEU A 32 4.49 6.79 5.16
CA LEU A 32 4.09 7.16 3.79
C LEU A 32 5.28 7.23 2.83
N THR A 33 6.45 7.69 3.29
CA THR A 33 7.70 7.69 2.51
C THR A 33 8.10 6.28 2.07
N SER A 34 8.07 5.30 2.98
CA SER A 34 8.35 3.89 2.67
C SER A 34 7.31 3.29 1.74
N ILE A 35 6.04 3.67 1.90
CA ILE A 35 4.94 3.23 1.02
C ILE A 35 5.17 3.75 -0.40
N PHE A 36 5.50 5.03 -0.55
CA PHE A 36 5.73 5.65 -1.86
C PHE A 36 6.98 5.11 -2.55
N ASP A 37 8.08 4.87 -1.82
CA ASP A 37 9.27 4.23 -2.39
C ASP A 37 8.92 2.83 -2.94
N LYS A 38 8.16 2.05 -2.18
CA LYS A 38 7.73 0.71 -2.58
C LYS A 38 6.77 0.76 -3.78
N TYR A 39 5.78 1.66 -3.76
CA TYR A 39 4.89 1.89 -4.91
C TYR A 39 5.67 2.26 -6.17
N ARG A 40 6.65 3.18 -6.09
CA ARG A 40 7.48 3.60 -7.23
C ARG A 40 8.30 2.45 -7.80
N ARG A 41 8.89 1.60 -6.95
CA ARG A 41 9.61 0.39 -7.37
C ARG A 41 8.72 -0.59 -8.13
N PHE A 42 7.46 -0.75 -7.71
CA PHE A 42 6.49 -1.61 -8.39
C PHE A 42 5.95 -1.01 -9.69
N ALA A 43 5.60 0.29 -9.70
CA ALA A 43 5.04 0.98 -10.85
C ALA A 43 6.08 1.25 -11.95
N ARG A 44 7.38 1.32 -11.61
CA ARG A 44 8.49 1.63 -12.52
C ARG A 44 8.18 2.85 -13.39
N ALA A 45 8.21 2.73 -14.71
CA ALA A 45 7.94 3.82 -15.67
C ALA A 45 6.47 4.29 -15.73
N LYS A 46 5.56 3.75 -14.91
CA LYS A 46 4.12 4.11 -14.92
C LYS A 46 3.65 4.75 -13.61
N VAL A 47 4.55 5.40 -12.87
CA VAL A 47 4.20 6.15 -11.66
C VAL A 47 3.26 7.31 -12.01
N ARG A 48 2.16 7.46 -11.25
CA ARG A 48 1.20 8.56 -11.40
C ARG A 48 1.02 9.29 -10.08
N MET A 49 0.91 10.62 -10.14
CA MET A 49 0.62 11.45 -8.97
C MET A 49 -0.77 11.13 -8.36
N PRO A 50 -1.85 10.96 -9.14
CA PRO A 50 -3.16 10.58 -8.60
C PRO A 50 -3.15 9.29 -7.76
N ASP A 51 -2.30 8.32 -8.11
CA ASP A 51 -2.17 7.06 -7.37
C ASP A 51 -1.52 7.29 -5.99
N GLN A 52 -0.50 8.14 -5.92
CA GLN A 52 0.13 8.52 -4.64
C GLN A 52 -0.84 9.31 -3.76
N GLN A 53 -1.60 10.24 -4.36
CA GLN A 53 -2.64 11.01 -3.66
C GLN A 53 -3.75 10.10 -3.13
N PHE A 54 -4.16 9.08 -3.90
CA PHE A 54 -5.14 8.11 -3.45
C PHE A 54 -4.65 7.32 -2.23
N ILE A 55 -3.40 6.83 -2.25
CA ILE A 55 -2.78 6.13 -1.11
C ILE A 55 -2.72 7.07 0.11
N GLU A 56 -2.33 8.33 -0.08
CA GLU A 56 -2.26 9.34 0.98
C GLU A 56 -3.61 9.68 1.61
N GLN A 57 -4.68 9.68 0.81
CA GLN A 57 -6.04 9.99 1.28
C GLN A 57 -6.78 8.74 1.80
N PHE A 58 -6.25 7.55 1.59
CA PHE A 58 -6.88 6.31 2.03
C PHE A 58 -7.09 6.30 3.55
N GLY A 59 -8.35 6.26 4.00
CA GLY A 59 -8.69 6.25 5.42
C GLY A 59 -8.16 5.00 6.11
N VAL A 60 -7.35 5.19 7.15
CA VAL A 60 -6.89 4.10 8.01
C VAL A 60 -7.63 4.21 9.33
N PRO A 61 -8.17 3.11 9.88
CA PRO A 61 -8.72 3.14 11.23
C PRO A 61 -7.65 3.63 12.23
N PRO A 62 -8.03 4.24 13.35
CA PRO A 62 -7.06 4.59 14.38
C PRO A 62 -6.33 3.33 14.84
N LEU A 63 -5.04 3.48 15.18
CA LEU A 63 -4.23 2.46 15.82
C LEU A 63 -5.01 1.91 17.01
N ARG A 64 -5.65 0.75 16.83
CA ARG A 64 -6.10 -0.05 17.96
C ARG A 64 -4.82 -0.49 18.64
N GLN A 65 -4.49 0.17 19.73
CA GLN A 65 -3.44 -0.27 20.62
C GLN A 65 -3.84 -1.68 21.04
N ALA A 66 -3.24 -2.69 20.40
CA ALA A 66 -3.33 -4.04 20.87
C ALA A 66 -2.75 -3.95 22.27
N ARG A 67 -3.65 -3.99 23.27
CA ARG A 67 -3.27 -4.13 24.66
C ARG A 67 -2.39 -5.37 24.69
N MET A 68 -1.09 -5.15 24.84
CA MET A 68 -0.17 -6.19 25.27
C MET A 68 -0.52 -6.43 26.74
N THR A 69 -1.54 -7.27 26.97
CA THR A 69 -1.77 -7.92 28.27
C THR A 69 -0.96 -9.19 28.31
#